data_AF-A0A959HBK5-F1
#
_entry.id   AF-A0A959HBK5-F1
#
_cell.length_a   1.000
_cell.length_b   1.000
_cell.length_c   1.000
_cell.angle_alpha   90.00
_cell.angle_beta   90.00
_cell.angle_gamma   90.00
#
_symmetry.space_group_name_H-M   'P 1'
#
loop_
_entity.id
_entity.type
_entity.pdbx_description
1 polymer ?
#
loop_
_entity_poly.entity_id
_entity_poly.type
_entity_poly.pdbx_seq_one_letter_code
_entity_poly.pdbx_strand_id
1 'polypeptide(L)'
;MLKVSRHIIGLVLLGLLPASCGLLEEEQPLLELLPSGQTGVDFNNRLSEGDSLNILNYVYYYNGGGTGIADFNNDGLEDLFFTGNETSCRIYLNRGGMHFEDITEPAGLQTDGWATGVAIADVNADGFDDIYICMAGHRDPA
;
A
#
# COMPACT_ATOMS: atom_id res chain seq x y z
N MET A 1 45.78 -20.35 -62.40
CA MET A 1 46.75 -20.61 -61.31
C MET A 1 46.04 -20.23 -60.03
N LEU A 2 45.73 -21.06 -59.03
CA LEU A 2 46.18 -22.39 -58.58
C LEU A 2 44.94 -23.30 -58.39
N LYS A 3 45.08 -24.60 -58.66
CA LYS A 3 44.15 -25.67 -58.24
C LYS A 3 44.61 -26.21 -56.89
N VAL A 4 43.71 -26.37 -55.92
CA VAL A 4 43.90 -27.34 -54.82
C VAL A 4 42.64 -28.20 -54.68
N SER A 5 42.92 -29.47 -54.43
CA SER A 5 42.13 -30.66 -54.74
C SER A 5 41.11 -31.04 -53.67
N ARG A 6 40.25 -31.96 -54.09
CA ARG A 6 39.00 -32.46 -53.52
C ARG A 6 39.27 -33.72 -52.64
N HIS A 7 38.48 -33.87 -51.56
CA HIS A 7 38.22 -35.08 -50.72
C HIS A 7 39.13 -35.39 -49.53
N ILE A 8 38.65 -35.08 -48.30
CA ILE A 8 38.43 -36.09 -47.24
C ILE A 8 37.12 -35.73 -46.52
N ILE A 9 36.16 -36.65 -46.58
CA ILE A 9 34.94 -36.69 -45.78
C ILE A 9 35.35 -37.19 -44.39
N GLY A 10 35.13 -36.37 -43.36
CA GLY A 10 35.48 -36.68 -41.97
C GLY A 10 34.47 -36.07 -41.02
N LEU A 11 33.50 -36.90 -40.64
CA LEU A 11 32.52 -36.79 -39.56
C LEU A 11 32.92 -35.83 -38.42
N VAL A 12 32.27 -34.66 -38.32
CA VAL A 12 32.08 -33.93 -37.05
C VAL A 12 30.66 -33.33 -37.04
N LEU A 13 29.69 -34.19 -36.77
CA LEU A 13 28.38 -33.81 -36.26
C LEU A 13 28.57 -33.48 -34.76
N LEU A 14 29.07 -32.29 -34.46
CA LEU A 14 29.20 -31.82 -33.08
C LEU A 14 28.23 -30.65 -32.86
N GLY A 15 27.01 -31.03 -32.47
CA GLY A 15 26.12 -30.28 -31.59
C GLY A 15 25.95 -28.78 -31.86
N LEU A 16 25.20 -28.44 -32.92
CA LEU A 16 24.36 -27.23 -32.86
C LEU A 16 23.08 -27.60 -32.10
N LEU A 17 23.19 -27.66 -30.77
CA LEU A 17 22.02 -27.48 -29.93
C LEU A 17 21.57 -26.04 -30.16
N PRO A 18 20.37 -25.76 -30.70
CA PRO A 18 19.84 -24.41 -30.59
C PRO A 18 19.76 -24.14 -29.10
N ALA A 19 20.49 -23.13 -28.63
CA ALA A 19 20.24 -22.52 -27.34
C ALA A 19 18.87 -21.86 -27.44
N SER A 20 17.81 -22.68 -27.42
CA SER A 20 16.45 -22.28 -27.08
C SER A 20 16.42 -22.16 -25.55
N CYS A 21 17.33 -21.36 -25.02
CA CYS A 21 17.02 -20.59 -23.83
C CYS A 21 16.16 -19.48 -24.38
N GLY A 22 14.84 -19.73 -24.47
CA GLY A 22 13.90 -18.65 -24.68
C GLY A 22 14.27 -17.57 -23.70
N LEU A 23 14.49 -16.36 -24.19
CA LEU A 23 14.48 -15.17 -23.36
C LEU A 23 13.14 -15.26 -22.63
N LEU A 24 13.17 -15.65 -21.36
CA LEU A 24 12.05 -15.40 -20.49
C LEU A 24 11.97 -13.88 -20.49
N GLU A 25 10.95 -13.34 -21.17
CA GLU A 25 10.55 -11.96 -20.92
C GLU A 25 10.23 -11.92 -19.42
N GLU A 26 11.15 -11.38 -18.63
CA GLU A 26 10.82 -11.02 -17.26
C GLU A 26 9.71 -9.98 -17.37
N GLU A 27 8.48 -10.41 -17.12
CA GLU A 27 7.34 -9.50 -17.04
C GLU A 27 7.70 -8.46 -15.98
N GLN A 28 7.82 -7.20 -16.42
CA GLN A 28 8.00 -6.08 -15.52
C GLN A 28 6.85 -6.09 -14.52
N PRO A 29 7.12 -5.99 -13.21
CA PRO A 29 6.05 -6.03 -12.22
C PRO A 29 5.08 -4.87 -12.46
N LEU A 30 3.79 -5.16 -12.42
CA LEU A 30 2.74 -4.14 -12.57
C LEU A 30 2.78 -3.10 -11.44
N LEU A 31 3.30 -3.49 -10.27
CA LEU A 31 3.37 -2.67 -9.07
C LEU A 31 4.81 -2.61 -8.56
N GLU A 32 5.24 -1.40 -8.21
CA GLU A 32 6.50 -1.15 -7.52
C GLU A 32 6.23 -0.84 -6.05
N LEU A 33 6.99 -1.48 -5.16
CA LEU A 33 6.93 -1.15 -3.74
C LEU A 33 7.72 0.13 -3.48
N LEU A 34 7.02 1.19 -3.06
CA LEU A 34 7.66 2.41 -2.58
C LEU A 34 7.88 2.33 -1.06
N PRO A 35 9.12 2.45 -0.56
CA PRO A 35 9.38 2.44 0.88
C PRO A 35 8.74 3.63 1.60
N SER A 36 8.35 3.47 2.86
CA SER A 36 7.83 4.57 3.68
C SER A 36 8.82 5.75 3.82
N GLY A 37 10.12 5.48 3.80
CA GLY A 37 11.15 6.55 3.79
C GLY A 37 11.15 7.40 2.51
N GLN A 38 10.57 6.90 1.42
CA GLN A 38 10.35 7.66 0.19
C GLN A 38 8.99 8.35 0.21
N THR A 39 7.94 7.63 0.60
CA THR A 39 6.56 8.13 0.52
C THR A 39 6.15 9.00 1.70
N GLY A 40 6.79 8.88 2.85
CA GLY A 40 6.33 9.49 4.11
C GLY A 40 5.15 8.77 4.77
N VAL A 41 4.59 7.73 4.15
CA VAL A 41 3.47 6.94 4.71
C VAL A 41 4.01 5.78 5.54
N ASP A 42 3.93 5.91 6.86
CA ASP A 42 4.44 4.92 7.83
C ASP A 42 3.35 4.28 8.70
N PHE A 43 2.07 4.62 8.46
CA PHE A 43 0.95 4.13 9.25
C PHE A 43 0.89 2.61 9.28
N ASN A 44 0.65 2.06 10.47
CA ASN A 44 0.44 0.63 10.67
C ASN A 44 -0.61 0.40 11.76
N ASN A 45 -1.75 -0.18 11.37
CA ASN A 45 -2.78 -0.62 12.30
C ASN A 45 -2.41 -1.97 12.92
N ARG A 46 -1.35 -1.98 13.74
CA ARG A 46 -0.83 -3.19 14.37
C ARG A 46 -1.67 -3.54 15.60
N LEU A 47 -2.30 -4.69 15.57
CA LEU A 47 -3.03 -5.26 16.70
C LEU A 47 -2.09 -6.08 17.59
N SER A 48 -2.28 -6.01 18.90
CA SER A 48 -1.49 -6.77 19.88
C SER A 48 -2.39 -7.64 20.75
N GLU A 49 -2.42 -8.94 20.45
CA GLU A 49 -3.26 -9.87 21.19
C GLU A 49 -2.78 -10.05 22.64
N GLY A 50 -3.75 -10.21 23.54
CA GLY A 50 -3.50 -10.61 24.91
C GLY A 50 -4.69 -11.37 25.51
N ASP A 51 -4.55 -11.79 26.77
CA ASP A 51 -5.57 -12.60 27.45
C ASP A 51 -6.92 -11.87 27.55
N SER A 52 -6.89 -10.53 27.71
CA SER A 52 -8.09 -9.70 27.85
C SER A 52 -8.66 -9.25 26.50
N LEU A 53 -7.81 -8.91 25.53
CA LEU A 53 -8.19 -8.39 24.23
C LEU A 53 -7.71 -9.33 23.13
N ASN A 54 -8.64 -10.10 22.58
CA ASN A 54 -8.44 -11.09 21.53
C ASN A 54 -9.79 -11.38 20.87
N ILE A 55 -9.76 -12.21 19.82
CA ILE A 55 -10.95 -12.57 19.03
C ILE A 55 -12.06 -13.26 19.84
N LEU A 56 -11.74 -13.95 20.94
CA LEU A 56 -12.75 -14.64 21.76
C LEU A 56 -13.53 -13.66 22.64
N ASN A 57 -12.86 -12.63 23.15
CA ASN A 57 -13.47 -11.60 23.99
C ASN A 57 -14.06 -10.44 23.17
N TYR A 58 -13.49 -10.17 21.99
CA TYR A 58 -13.94 -9.13 21.08
C TYR A 58 -13.98 -9.67 19.64
N VAL A 59 -15.17 -10.09 19.21
CA VAL A 59 -15.37 -10.76 17.91
C VAL A 59 -15.03 -9.90 16.70
N TYR A 60 -14.86 -8.58 16.88
CA TYR A 60 -14.47 -7.65 15.82
C TYR A 60 -12.97 -7.36 15.76
N TYR A 61 -12.17 -8.06 16.57
CA TYR A 61 -10.73 -7.80 16.70
C TYR A 61 -10.01 -7.79 15.34
N TYR A 62 -10.38 -8.67 14.41
CA TYR A 62 -9.76 -8.78 13.08
C TYR A 62 -10.57 -8.18 11.93
N ASN A 63 -11.58 -7.38 12.21
CA ASN A 63 -12.39 -6.77 11.14
C ASN A 63 -11.63 -5.70 10.35
N GLY A 64 -10.43 -5.32 10.79
CA GLY A 64 -9.60 -4.32 10.15
C GLY A 64 -10.17 -2.91 10.32
N GLY A 65 -9.93 -2.08 9.31
CA GLY A 65 -10.35 -0.68 9.27
C GLY A 65 -10.68 -0.24 7.84
N GLY A 66 -10.98 1.05 7.69
CA GLY A 66 -11.20 1.71 6.40
C GLY A 66 -10.05 2.65 6.01
N THR A 67 -9.99 2.93 4.72
CA THR A 67 -9.14 3.96 4.13
C THR A 67 -10.03 4.95 3.39
N GLY A 68 -9.74 6.24 3.56
CA GLY A 68 -10.35 7.33 2.84
C GLY A 68 -9.33 7.99 1.93
N ILE A 69 -9.78 8.42 0.75
CA ILE A 69 -8.98 9.13 -0.24
C ILE A 69 -9.83 10.29 -0.77
N ALA A 70 -9.32 11.51 -0.66
CA ALA A 70 -9.94 12.74 -1.17
C ALA A 70 -8.92 13.88 -1.19
N ASP A 71 -9.27 14.98 -1.85
CA ASP A 71 -8.52 16.23 -1.82
C ASP A 71 -9.00 17.10 -0.63
N PHE A 72 -8.44 16.88 0.56
CA PHE A 72 -8.95 17.51 1.79
C PHE A 72 -8.61 19.00 1.88
N ASN A 73 -7.64 19.47 1.08
CA ASN A 73 -7.15 20.84 1.11
C ASN A 73 -7.44 21.63 -0.20
N ASN A 74 -8.11 21.00 -1.17
CA ASN A 74 -8.45 21.53 -2.49
C ASN A 74 -7.22 21.96 -3.33
N ASP A 75 -6.11 21.24 -3.24
CA ASP A 75 -4.90 21.50 -4.03
C ASP A 75 -4.80 20.68 -5.33
N GLY A 76 -5.78 19.81 -5.58
CA GLY A 76 -5.87 18.94 -6.74
C GLY A 76 -5.13 17.61 -6.59
N LEU A 77 -4.61 17.29 -5.40
CA LEU A 77 -3.95 16.02 -5.09
C LEU A 77 -4.81 15.19 -4.13
N GLU A 78 -4.85 13.89 -4.38
CA GLU A 78 -5.54 12.95 -3.49
C GLU A 78 -4.71 12.67 -2.25
N ASP A 79 -5.27 12.98 -1.08
CA ASP A 79 -4.73 12.74 0.25
C ASP A 79 -5.17 11.38 0.80
N LEU A 80 -4.62 10.98 1.94
CA LEU A 80 -4.90 9.69 2.56
C LEU A 80 -5.43 9.85 3.98
N PHE A 81 -6.46 9.06 4.31
CA PHE A 81 -6.94 8.88 5.67
C PHE A 81 -6.95 7.39 6.02
N PHE A 82 -6.41 7.03 7.18
CA PHE A 82 -6.43 5.67 7.69
C PHE A 82 -7.13 5.58 9.03
N THR A 83 -8.05 4.63 9.18
CA THR A 83 -8.63 4.32 10.49
C THR A 83 -7.69 3.48 11.34
N GLY A 84 -7.61 3.76 12.65
CA GLY A 84 -6.84 2.98 13.62
C GLY A 84 -7.71 2.27 14.66
N ASN A 85 -7.22 1.16 15.22
CA ASN A 85 -7.91 0.41 16.26
C ASN A 85 -7.22 0.51 17.62
N GLU A 86 -5.99 -0.03 17.72
CA GLU A 86 -5.15 0.12 18.91
C GLU A 86 -4.22 1.35 18.83
N THR A 87 -4.40 2.15 17.78
CA THR A 87 -3.72 3.41 17.50
C THR A 87 -4.75 4.45 17.05
N SER A 88 -4.42 5.73 17.12
CA SER A 88 -5.24 6.78 16.50
C SER A 88 -5.32 6.59 14.98
N CYS A 89 -6.44 7.01 14.38
CA CYS A 89 -6.54 7.31 12.96
C CYS A 89 -5.47 8.33 12.56
N ARG A 90 -5.10 8.32 11.28
CA ARG A 90 -4.11 9.25 10.72
C ARG A 90 -4.58 9.84 9.41
N ILE A 91 -4.15 11.08 9.16
CA ILE A 91 -4.36 11.79 7.90
C ILE A 91 -3.01 12.24 7.34
N TYR A 92 -2.84 12.06 6.04
CA TYR A 92 -1.63 12.41 5.31
C TYR A 92 -1.96 13.29 4.11
N LEU A 93 -1.36 14.49 4.03
CA LEU A 93 -1.47 15.33 2.84
C LEU A 93 -0.48 14.88 1.78
N ASN A 94 -0.94 14.83 0.54
CA ASN A 94 -0.12 14.57 -0.62
C ASN A 94 0.67 15.84 -0.98
N ARG A 95 1.98 15.69 -1.14
CA ARG A 95 2.90 16.76 -1.55
C ARG A 95 3.36 16.61 -3.00
N GLY A 96 2.74 15.68 -3.73
CA GLY A 96 3.07 15.30 -5.10
C GLY A 96 4.17 14.24 -5.17
N GLY A 97 4.27 13.56 -6.31
CA GLY A 97 5.34 12.59 -6.57
C GLY A 97 5.35 11.39 -5.63
N MET A 98 4.18 10.97 -5.12
CA MET A 98 4.02 9.91 -4.12
C MET A 98 4.67 10.23 -2.76
N HIS A 99 4.90 11.50 -2.46
CA HIS A 99 5.36 11.97 -1.15
C HIS A 99 4.19 12.53 -0.34
N PHE A 100 4.09 12.15 0.92
CA PHE A 100 3.00 12.46 1.82
C PHE A 100 3.54 12.96 3.15
N GLU A 101 2.82 13.90 3.76
CA GLU A 101 3.14 14.46 5.07
C GLU A 101 2.05 14.08 6.07
N ASP A 102 2.43 13.47 7.19
CA ASP A 102 1.52 13.21 8.30
C ASP A 102 1.08 14.54 8.94
N ILE A 103 -0.18 14.89 8.75
CA ILE A 103 -0.78 16.11 9.31
C ILE A 103 -1.75 15.80 10.46
N THR A 104 -1.69 14.60 11.03
CA THR A 104 -2.63 14.15 12.08
C THR A 104 -2.69 15.12 13.26
N GLU A 105 -1.54 15.53 13.77
CA GLU A 105 -1.44 16.47 14.90
C GLU A 105 -1.92 17.89 14.55
N PRO A 106 -1.43 18.56 13.48
CA PRO A 106 -1.91 19.89 13.12
C PRO A 106 -3.38 19.92 12.66
N ALA A 107 -3.94 18.81 12.18
CA ALA A 107 -5.37 18.66 11.90
C ALA A 107 -6.23 18.54 13.17
N GLY A 108 -5.61 18.39 14.35
CA GLY A 108 -6.32 18.15 15.60
C GLY A 108 -7.01 16.78 15.67
N LEU A 109 -6.59 15.83 14.83
CA LEU A 109 -7.16 14.50 14.77
C LEU A 109 -6.58 13.62 15.88
N GLN A 110 -7.42 13.26 16.84
CA GLN A 110 -7.11 12.24 17.83
C GLN A 110 -8.34 11.35 18.02
N THR A 111 -8.19 10.05 17.75
CA THR A 111 -9.25 9.07 18.00
C THR A 111 -8.85 8.12 19.10
N ASP A 112 -9.81 7.75 19.94
CA ASP A 112 -9.65 6.76 21.00
C ASP A 112 -10.76 5.71 20.95
N GLY A 113 -10.43 4.56 20.36
CA GLY A 113 -11.35 3.44 20.21
C GLY A 113 -11.15 2.69 18.89
N TRP A 114 -12.06 1.76 18.63
CA TRP A 114 -12.00 0.86 17.48
C TRP A 114 -12.65 1.51 16.24
N ALA A 115 -11.86 2.23 15.42
CA ALA A 115 -12.38 2.79 14.16
C ALA A 115 -12.45 1.69 13.08
N THR A 116 -13.64 1.45 12.55
CA THR A 116 -13.93 0.31 11.65
C THR A 116 -14.12 0.71 10.19
N GLY A 117 -14.36 2.00 9.93
CA GLY A 117 -14.60 2.48 8.59
C GLY A 117 -14.56 4.00 8.54
N VAL A 118 -14.42 4.51 7.32
CA VAL A 118 -14.46 5.93 7.02
C VAL A 118 -15.32 6.14 5.79
N ALA A 119 -16.11 7.21 5.80
CA ALA A 119 -16.80 7.74 4.64
C ALA A 119 -16.38 9.18 4.43
N ILE A 120 -16.29 9.57 3.16
CA ILE A 120 -15.89 10.93 2.75
C ILE A 120 -17.03 11.51 1.94
N ALA A 121 -17.44 12.72 2.29
CA ALA A 121 -18.36 13.54 1.52
C ALA A 121 -18.33 14.98 2.04
N ASP A 122 -18.51 15.97 1.17
CA ASP A 122 -18.92 17.32 1.55
C ASP A 122 -20.37 17.31 2.09
N VAL A 123 -20.53 17.11 3.40
CA VAL A 123 -21.84 16.96 4.07
C VAL A 123 -22.48 18.33 4.28
N ASN A 124 -21.67 19.35 4.54
CA ASN A 124 -22.14 20.69 4.88
C ASN A 124 -22.27 21.63 3.66
N ALA A 125 -21.85 21.17 2.47
CA ALA A 125 -21.83 21.88 1.20
C ALA A 125 -20.92 23.13 1.18
N ASP A 126 -19.80 23.12 1.91
CA ASP A 126 -18.83 24.21 1.96
C ASP A 126 -17.70 24.08 0.91
N GLY A 127 -17.69 22.97 0.17
CA GLY A 127 -16.70 22.66 -0.86
C GLY A 127 -15.44 21.99 -0.33
N PHE A 128 -15.41 21.56 0.94
CA PHE A 128 -14.38 20.69 1.49
C PHE A 128 -14.98 19.33 1.84
N ASP A 129 -14.27 18.26 1.50
CA ASP A 129 -14.72 16.91 1.85
C ASP A 129 -14.61 16.68 3.37
N ASP A 130 -15.73 16.32 4.00
CA ASP A 130 -15.77 15.94 5.41
C ASP A 130 -15.41 14.46 5.61
N ILE A 131 -14.84 14.16 6.78
CA ILE A 131 -14.46 12.79 7.19
C ILE A 131 -15.42 12.27 8.25
N TYR A 132 -16.18 11.23 7.93
CA TYR A 132 -17.03 10.52 8.89
C TYR A 132 -16.41 9.19 9.31
N ILE A 133 -16.15 9.01 10.61
CA ILE A 133 -15.49 7.82 11.16
C ILE A 133 -16.49 6.93 11.89
N CYS A 134 -16.57 5.65 11.52
CA CYS A 134 -17.37 4.66 12.22
C CYS A 134 -16.60 4.05 13.40
N MET A 135 -17.10 4.24 14.62
CA MET A 135 -16.49 3.73 15.86
C MET A 135 -17.30 2.56 16.41
N ALA A 136 -16.68 1.38 16.56
CA ALA A 136 -17.34 0.17 17.07
C ALA A 136 -17.20 -0.05 18.58
N GLY A 137 -16.39 0.76 19.26
CA GLY A 137 -16.25 0.73 20.72
C GLY A 137 -15.23 1.73 21.22
N HIS A 138 -15.48 2.26 22.42
CA HIS A 138 -14.51 3.06 23.16
C HIS A 138 -13.59 2.12 23.94
N ARG A 139 -12.30 2.45 24.04
CA ARG A 139 -11.36 1.69 24.86
C ARG A 139 -11.67 2.02 26.33
N ASP A 140 -12.25 1.07 27.07
CA ASP A 140 -12.38 1.27 28.52
C ASP A 140 -10.97 1.43 29.10
N PRO A 141 -10.69 2.49 29.87
CA PRO A 141 -9.42 2.62 30.55
C PRO A 141 -9.29 1.46 31.54
N ALA A 142 -8.22 0.68 31.39
CA ALA A 142 -7.85 -0.38 32.32
C ALA A 142 -7.62 0.16 33.74
#